data_AF-A0A943RMW9-F1
#
_entry.id   AF-A0A943RMW9-F1
#
_cell.length_a   1.000
_cell.length_b   1.000
_cell.length_c   1.000
_cell.angle_alpha   90.00
_cell.angle_beta   90.00
_cell.angle_gamma   90.00
#
_symmetry.space_group_name_H-M   'P 1'
#
loop_
_entity.id
_entity.type
_entity.pdbx_description
1 polymer ?
#
loop_
_entity_poly.entity_id
_entity_poly.type
_entity_poly.pdbx_seq_one_letter_code
_entity_poly.pdbx_strand_id
1 'polypeptide(L)' 'LQSIGYDTIASGDSFNDLGMIQASKAGFLFKSTEQIKADHPEIPAFEEFDDLLVAIKAAL' A
#
# COMPACT_ATOMS: atom_id res chain seq x y z
N LEU A 1 -4.89 16.05 -0.27
CA LEU A 1 -5.29 15.34 -1.52
C LEU A 1 -6.70 14.78 -1.38
N GLN A 2 -6.94 13.91 -0.40
CA GLN A 2 -8.29 13.42 -0.09
C GLN A 2 -9.26 14.55 0.27
N SER A 3 -8.82 15.50 1.10
CA SER A 3 -9.60 16.69 1.49
C SER A 3 -9.97 17.64 0.34
N ILE A 4 -9.37 17.46 -0.84
CA ILE A 4 -9.68 18.24 -2.05
C ILE A 4 -10.27 17.38 -3.17
N GLY A 5 -10.76 16.17 -2.84
CA GLY A 5 -11.58 15.34 -3.72
C GLY A 5 -10.84 14.30 -4.58
N TYR A 6 -9.57 14.00 -4.28
CA TYR A 6 -8.84 12.92 -4.96
C TYR A 6 -8.88 11.62 -4.15
N ASP A 7 -9.23 10.52 -4.83
CA ASP A 7 -8.92 9.19 -4.35
C ASP A 7 -7.42 8.94 -4.47
N THR A 8 -6.83 8.36 -3.43
CA THR A 8 -5.41 8.04 -3.38
C THR A 8 -5.19 6.53 -3.33
N ILE A 9 -4.15 6.07 -4.00
CA ILE A 9 -3.58 4.73 -3.82
C ILE A 9 -2.18 4.93 -3.25
N ALA A 10 -1.84 4.21 -2.19
CA ALA A 10 -0.57 4.37 -1.49
C ALA A 10 0.21 3.07 -1.43
N SER A 11 1.51 3.13 -1.67
CA SER A 11 2.43 2.01 -1.44
C SER A 11 3.58 2.50 -0.57
N GLY A 12 3.98 1.68 0.40
CA GLY A 12 5.10 1.97 1.31
C GLY A 12 5.80 0.68 1.72
N ASP A 13 6.90 0.80 2.46
CA ASP A 13 7.73 -0.34 2.83
C ASP A 13 7.84 -0.53 4.35
N SER A 14 7.49 0.49 5.14
CA SER A 14 7.75 0.50 6.59
C SER A 14 6.60 1.06 7.44
N PHE A 15 6.78 1.04 8.77
CA PHE A 15 5.74 1.42 9.72
C PHE A 15 5.30 2.89 9.61
N ASN A 16 6.19 3.77 9.14
CA ASN A 16 5.84 5.19 8.97
C ASN A 16 4.90 5.45 7.79
N ASP A 17 4.74 4.47 6.89
CA ASP A 17 3.84 4.56 5.74
C ASP A 17 2.41 4.10 6.05
N LEU A 18 2.22 3.36 7.15
CA LEU A 18 0.93 2.76 7.50
C LEU A 18 -0.20 3.78 7.58
N GLY A 19 0.08 4.97 8.13
CA GLY A 19 -0.92 6.04 8.19
C GLY A 19 -1.38 6.49 6.81
N MET A 20 -0.47 6.57 5.83
CA MET A 20 -0.78 6.91 4.45
C MET A 20 -1.51 5.77 3.73
N ILE A 21 -1.06 4.52 3.94
CA ILE A 21 -1.62 3.31 3.34
C ILE A 21 -3.07 3.11 3.78
N GLN A 22 -3.33 3.20 5.09
CA GLN A 22 -4.67 2.99 5.67
C GLN A 22 -5.65 4.12 5.35
N ALA A 23 -5.15 5.35 5.17
CA ALA A 23 -6.00 6.48 4.80
C ALA A 23 -6.42 6.44 3.32
N SER A 24 -5.70 5.70 2.46
CA SER A 24 -5.91 5.68 1.01
C SER A 24 -7.06 4.75 0.61
N LYS A 25 -7.66 4.97 -0.57
CA LYS A 25 -8.72 4.10 -1.14
C LYS A 25 -8.24 2.65 -1.26
N ALA A 26 -6.98 2.48 -1.62
CA ALA A 26 -6.27 1.21 -1.59
C ALA A 26 -4.83 1.46 -1.15
N GLY A 27 -4.20 0.46 -0.54
CA GLY A 27 -2.79 0.54 -0.29
C GLY A 27 -2.10 -0.79 -0.11
N PHE A 28 -0.77 -0.75 -0.26
CA PHE A 28 0.07 -1.92 -0.45
C PHE A 28 1.40 -1.77 0.29
N LEU A 29 1.93 -2.88 0.78
CA LEU A 29 3.32 -2.99 1.19
C LEU A 29 4.17 -3.38 -0.03
N PHE A 30 5.35 -2.80 -0.15
CA PHE A 30 6.28 -3.13 -1.23
C PHE A 30 7.70 -3.24 -0.70
N LYS A 31 8.35 -4.39 -0.91
CA LYS A 31 9.69 -4.70 -0.40
C LYS A 31 9.85 -4.47 1.10
N SER A 32 8.80 -4.84 1.83
CA SER A 32 8.70 -4.66 3.28
C SER A 32 9.37 -5.79 4.07
N THR A 33 9.68 -5.49 5.32
CA THR A 33 10.22 -6.50 6.26
C THR A 33 9.20 -7.59 6.59
N GLU A 34 9.67 -8.79 6.94
CA GLU A 34 8.79 -9.87 7.39
C GLU A 34 7.95 -9.48 8.62
N GLN A 35 8.51 -8.64 9.51
CA GLN A 35 7.82 -8.22 10.72
C GLN A 35 6.58 -7.38 10.40
N ILE A 36 6.70 -6.34 9.58
CA ILE A 36 5.52 -5.50 9.25
C ILE A 36 4.48 -6.27 8.42
N LYS A 37 4.92 -7.20 7.55
CA LYS A 37 4.02 -8.10 6.83
C LYS A 37 3.24 -9.02 7.78
N ALA A 38 3.89 -9.51 8.84
CA ALA A 38 3.27 -10.35 9.86
C ALA A 38 2.35 -9.56 10.82
N ASP A 39 2.72 -8.31 11.13
CA ASP A 39 1.93 -7.42 12.00
C ASP A 39 0.70 -6.84 11.27
N HIS A 40 0.78 -6.69 9.95
CA HIS A 40 -0.29 -6.16 9.08
C HIS A 40 -0.63 -7.08 7.89
N PRO A 41 -1.09 -8.32 8.15
CA PRO A 41 -1.40 -9.30 7.10
C PRO A 41 -2.59 -8.87 6.23
N GLU A 42 -3.39 -7.92 6.68
CA GLU A 42 -4.49 -7.33 5.91
C GLU A 42 -4.03 -6.44 4.75
N ILE A 43 -2.77 -5.96 4.79
CA ILE A 43 -2.21 -5.12 3.73
C ILE A 43 -1.45 -6.02 2.75
N PRO A 44 -1.86 -6.10 1.47
CA PRO A 44 -1.16 -6.93 0.49
C PRO A 44 0.28 -6.46 0.31
N ALA A 45 1.22 -7.39 0.34
CA ALA A 45 2.64 -7.12 0.18
C ALA A 45 3.18 -7.70 -1.13
N PHE A 46 3.94 -6.90 -1.87
CA PHE A 46 4.56 -7.27 -3.13
C PHE A 46 6.08 -7.08 -3.08
N GLU A 47 6.82 -7.87 -3.86
CA GLU A 47 8.28 -7.77 -3.97
C GLU A 47 8.70 -7.31 -5.39
N GLU A 48 7.90 -7.65 -6.40
CA GLU A 48 8.14 -7.31 -7.80
C GLU A 48 7.29 -6.13 -8.28
N PHE A 49 7.90 -5.26 -9.09
CA PHE A 49 7.22 -4.07 -9.59
C PHE A 49 6.04 -4.39 -10.51
N ASP A 50 6.11 -5.49 -11.26
CA ASP A 50 5.04 -5.90 -12.15
C ASP A 50 3.78 -6.30 -11.37
N ASP A 51 3.94 -7.02 -10.27
CA ASP A 51 2.82 -7.41 -9.40
C ASP A 51 2.19 -6.20 -8.72
N LEU A 52 3.02 -5.28 -8.20
CA LEU A 52 2.55 -4.01 -7.64
C LEU A 52 1.78 -3.19 -8.69
N LEU A 53 2.28 -3.12 -9.93
CA LEU A 53 1.62 -2.39 -11.01
C LEU A 53 0.26 -3.00 -11.36
N VAL A 54 0.15 -4.33 -11.37
CA VAL A 54 -1.13 -5.03 -11.59
C VAL A 54 -2.11 -4.68 -10.46
N ALA A 55 -1.67 -4.72 -9.20
CA ALA A 55 -2.49 -4.36 -8.05
C ALA A 55 -2.96 -2.90 -8.08
N ILE A 56 -2.07 -1.96 -8.43
CA ILE A 56 -2.43 -0.55 -8.60
C ILE A 56 -3.49 -0.38 -9.69
N LYS A 57 -3.31 -1.03 -10.85
CA LYS A 57 -4.29 -0.96 -11.95
C LYS A 57 -5.64 -1.54 -11.58
N ALA A 58 -5.67 -2.59 -10.76
CA ALA A 58 -6.92 -3.19 -10.27
C ALA A 58 -7.66 -2.30 -9.26
N ALA A 59 -6.95 -1.37 -8.60
CA ALA A 59 -7.50 -0.44 -7.61
C ALA A 59 -7.94 0.93 -8.18
N LEU A 60 -7.62 1.22 -9.44
CA LEU A 60 -8.13 2.39 -10.18
C LEU A 60 -9.65 2.28 -10.37
#